data_AF-A0A945GA90-F1
#
_entry.id   AF-A0A945GA90-F1
#
_cell.length_a   1.000
_cell.length_b   1.000
_cell.length_c   1.000
_cell.angle_alpha   90.00
_cell.angle_beta   90.00
_cell.angle_gamma   90.00
#
_symmetry.space_group_name_H-M   'P 1'
#
loop_
_entity.id
_entity.type
_entity.pdbx_description
1 polymer ?
#
loop_
_entity_poly.entity_id
_entity_poly.type
_entity_poly.pdbx_seq_one_letter_code
_entity_poly.pdbx_strand_id
1 'polypeptide(L)' 'MPIKSKIRTIQNYPIEGVMFRDITTLFKDPDGLREAINIFAERYKDMKIDKIAAI' A
#
# COMPACT_ATOMS: atom_id res chain seq x y z
N MET A 1 -6.47 9.82 8.82
CA MET A 1 -5.03 10.17 8.70
C MET A 1 -4.58 9.74 7.32
N PRO A 2 -3.69 10.46 6.63
CA PRO A 2 -3.30 10.08 5.27
C PRO A 2 -2.61 8.72 5.28
N ILE A 3 -2.90 7.85 4.30
CA ILE A 3 -2.28 6.51 4.14
C ILE A 3 -0.75 6.58 4.24
N LYS A 4 -0.13 7.63 3.70
CA LYS A 4 1.32 7.88 3.78
C LYS A 4 1.86 7.88 5.22
N SER A 5 1.08 8.36 6.19
CA SER A 5 1.48 8.36 7.61
C SER A 5 1.58 6.96 8.22
N LYS A 6 0.99 5.96 7.57
CA LYS A 6 1.00 4.55 7.99
C LYS A 6 2.11 3.75 7.31
N ILE A 7 2.98 4.37 6.51
CA ILE A 7 4.11 3.72 5.87
C ILE A 7 5.39 4.16 6.57
N ARG A 8 6.14 3.21 7.14
CA ARG A 8 7.41 3.50 7.79
C ARG A 8 8.57 3.34 6.80
N THR A 9 9.69 3.99 7.13
CA THR A 9 10.91 3.90 6.34
C THR A 9 12.01 3.26 7.16
N ILE A 10 12.57 2.18 6.66
CA ILE A 10 13.68 1.45 7.26
C ILE A 10 14.92 1.78 6.43
N GLN A 11 15.89 2.46 7.03
CA GLN A 11 17.13 2.82 6.34
C GLN A 11 18.07 1.60 6.28
N ASN A 12 18.84 1.52 5.20
CA ASN A 12 19.86 0.50 4.96
C ASN A 12 19.34 -0.95 5.01
N TYR A 13 18.13 -1.19 4.51
CA TYR A 13 17.53 -2.52 4.40
C TYR A 13 17.09 -2.81 2.96
N PRO A 14 17.34 -4.01 2.39
CA PRO A 14 18.11 -5.12 2.97
C PRO A 14 19.62 -4.91 2.90
N ILE A 15 20.08 -3.88 2.18
CA ILE A 15 21.48 -3.52 2.00
C ILE A 15 21.67 -2.02 2.23
N GLU A 16 22.92 -1.61 2.47
CA GLU A 16 23.28 -0.21 2.70
C GLU A 16 22.86 0.69 1.52
N GLY A 17 22.41 1.90 1.84
CA GLY A 17 21.93 2.89 0.87
C GLY A 17 20.46 2.76 0.48
N VAL A 18 19.76 1.68 0.87
CA VAL A 18 18.34 1.48 0.54
C VAL A 18 17.42 2.09 1.62
N MET A 19 16.43 2.86 1.18
CA MET A 19 15.36 3.41 2.04
C MET A 19 14.08 2.59 1.89
N PHE A 20 14.01 1.44 2.56
CA PHE A 20 12.92 0.49 2.42
C PHE A 20 11.61 1.06 2.97
N ARG A 21 10.55 1.03 2.15
CA ARG A 21 9.20 1.45 2.54
C ARG A 21 8.43 0.25 3.03
N ASP A 22 8.30 0.12 4.34
CA ASP A 22 7.57 -0.97 4.94
C ASP A 22 6.09 -0.60 5.09
N ILE A 23 5.25 -1.32 4.34
CA ILE A 23 3.78 -1.16 4.31
C ILE A 23 3.06 -2.07 5.29
N THR A 24 3.77 -2.94 6.04
CA THR A 24 3.12 -3.84 7.01
C THR A 24 2.40 -3.08 8.11
N THR A 25 2.82 -1.86 8.43
CA THR A 25 2.14 -0.97 9.37
C THR A 25 0.78 -0.49 8.84
N LEU A 26 0.63 -0.30 7.53
CA LEU A 26 -0.65 -0.03 6.89
C LEU A 26 -1.54 -1.29 6.92
N PHE A 27 -0.99 -2.47 6.69
CA PHE A 27 -1.75 -3.72 6.71
C PHE A 27 -2.31 -4.07 8.09
N LYS A 28 -1.66 -3.61 9.16
CA LYS A 28 -2.13 -3.78 10.55
C LYS A 28 -3.19 -2.76 10.97
N ASP A 29 -3.46 -1.75 10.14
CA ASP A 29 -4.48 -0.72 10.38
C ASP A 29 -5.74 -1.05 9.56
N PRO A 30 -6.82 -1.57 10.16
CA PRO A 30 -8.00 -1.99 9.41
C PRO A 30 -8.65 -0.87 8.60
N ASP A 31 -8.66 0.34 9.15
CA ASP A 31 -9.25 1.52 8.49
C ASP A 31 -8.35 2.00 7.35
N GLY A 32 -7.04 2.07 7.61
CA GLY A 32 -6.06 2.44 6.59
C GLY A 32 -6.01 1.47 5.41
N LEU A 33 -6.08 0.16 5.68
CA LEU A 33 -6.12 -0.86 4.64
C LEU A 33 -7.41 -0.77 3.80
N ARG A 34 -8.56 -0.58 4.46
CA ARG A 34 -9.85 -0.39 3.78
C ARG A 34 -9.83 0.84 2.88
N GLU A 35 -9.30 1.97 3.37
CA GLU A 35 -9.16 3.20 2.60
C GLU A 35 -8.28 2.98 1.36
N ALA A 36 -7.13 2.31 1.51
CA ALA A 36 -6.24 2.01 0.40
C ALA A 36 -6.92 1.15 -0.69
N ILE A 37 -7.64 0.10 -0.29
CA ILE A 37 -8.38 -0.78 -1.20
C ILE A 37 -9.48 0.02 -1.92
N ASN A 38 -10.25 0.83 -1.19
CA ASN A 38 -11.33 1.63 -1.77
C ASN A 38 -10.80 2.60 -2.83
N ILE A 39 -9.64 3.24 -2.60
CA ILE A 39 -9.03 4.14 -3.60
C ILE A 39 -8.70 3.40 -4.89
N PHE A 40 -8.17 2.17 -4.81
CA PHE A 40 -7.90 1.37 -5.99
C PHE A 40 -9.18 0.89 -6.66
N ALA A 41 -10.15 0.37 -5.90
CA ALA A 41 -11.42 -0.11 -6.43
C ALA A 41 -12.19 1.01 -7.14
N GLU A 42 -12.29 2.19 -6.51
CA GLU A 42 -12.97 3.36 -7.06
C GLU A 42 -12.36 3.82 -8.38
N ARG A 43 -11.02 3.80 -8.48
CA ARG A 43 -10.31 4.17 -9.71
C ARG A 43 -10.69 3.30 -10.90
N TYR A 44 -10.99 2.03 -10.67
CA TYR A 44 -11.23 1.04 -11.71
C TYR A 44 -12.69 0.59 -11.81
N LYS A 45 -13.61 1.21 -11.04
CA LYS A 45 -15.00 0.74 -10.89
C LYS A 45 -15.79 0.66 -12.20
N ASP A 46 -15.49 1.55 -13.15
CA ASP A 46 -16.19 1.65 -14.43
C ASP A 46 -15.46 0.90 -15.55
N MET A 47 -14.34 0.24 -15.23
CA MET A 47 -13.56 -0.55 -16.16
C MET A 47 -13.98 -2.02 -16.09
N LYS A 48 -14.18 -2.64 -17.25
CA LYS A 48 -14.36 -4.09 -17.32
C LYS A 48 -13.01 -4.78 -17.13
N ILE A 49 -12.71 -5.14 -15.88
CA ILE A 49 -11.51 -5.92 -15.52
C ILE A 49 -11.89 -7.41 -15.52
N ASP A 50 -11.29 -8.19 -16.41
CA ASP A 50 -11.50 -9.64 -16.45
C ASP A 50 -10.56 -10.39 -15.50
N LYS A 51 -9.37 -9.85 -15.21
CA LYS A 51 -8.35 -10.46 -14.32
C LYS A 51 -7.51 -9.41 -13.60
N ILE A 52 -7.03 -9.76 -12.40
CA ILE A 52 -6.02 -9.01 -11.64
C ILE A 52 -4.81 -9.92 -11.44
N ALA A 53 -3.60 -9.43 -11.73
CA ALA A 53 -2.34 -10.13 -11.49
C ALA A 53 -1.54 -9.44 -10.38
N ALA A 54 -0.80 -10.22 -9.59
CA ALA A 54 0.09 -9.76 -8.54
C ALA A 54 1.46 -10.44 -8.69
N ILE A 55 2.53 -9.74 -8.28
CA ILE A 55 3.94 -10.18 -8.35
C ILE A 55 4.42 -10.45 -6.93
#